data_AF-A0A1G0S1D2-F1
#
_entry.id   AF-A0A1G0S1D2-F1
#
_cell.length_a   1.000
_cell.length_b   1.000
_cell.length_c   1.000
_cell.angle_alpha   90.00
_cell.angle_beta   90.00
_cell.angle_gamma   90.00
#
_symmetry.space_group_name_H-M   'P 1'
#
loop_
_entity.id
_entity.type
_entity.pdbx_description
1 polymer ?
#
loop_
_entity_poly.entity_id
_entity_poly.type
_entity_poly.pdbx_seq_one_letter_code
_entity_poly.pdbx_strand_id
1 'polypeptide(L)'
;MLSNKILIGLLLVVFFIVIGGCKKSYEPPPHNLFENEQLVLKTAKDLVGENISFTSAGFFETDTVKSIVAGAEVSEKNEWGIKFYLISWMEGEFKIKYQTGLLNGSFVQCLVNKIKFSNYDNELIYYNSKNYFLGNAGGDVYSHVIDLKKLKVYSAHLAVISEGRVSLDLSQNIDDPMIKNFFVSYFRRDYPNLRLVERAL
;
A
#
# COMPACT_ATOMS: atom_id res chain seq x y z
N MET A 1 54.08 -6.35 -32.97
CA MET A 1 53.42 -7.19 -31.94
C MET A 1 53.40 -6.57 -30.52
N LEU A 2 54.23 -5.56 -30.21
CA LEU A 2 54.28 -4.91 -28.89
C LEU A 2 53.05 -4.01 -28.61
N SER A 3 52.54 -3.32 -29.64
CA SER A 3 51.40 -2.38 -29.56
C SER A 3 50.09 -3.06 -29.12
N ASN A 4 49.78 -4.27 -29.62
CA ASN A 4 48.57 -5.00 -29.21
C ASN A 4 48.59 -5.43 -27.74
N LYS A 5 49.77 -5.72 -27.16
CA LYS A 5 49.87 -6.12 -25.75
C LYS A 5 49.60 -4.95 -24.81
N ILE A 6 50.01 -3.75 -25.20
CA ILE A 6 49.75 -2.51 -24.46
C ILE A 6 48.27 -2.13 -24.55
N LEU A 7 47.67 -2.23 -25.74
CA LEU A 7 46.24 -1.95 -25.95
C LEU A 7 45.33 -2.88 -25.12
N ILE A 8 45.65 -4.18 -25.09
CA ILE A 8 44.92 -5.18 -24.29
C ILE A 8 45.07 -4.91 -22.79
N GLY A 9 46.28 -4.54 -22.33
CA GLY A 9 46.52 -4.16 -20.94
C GLY A 9 45.72 -2.93 -20.52
N LEU A 10 45.63 -1.92 -21.39
CA LEU A 10 44.86 -0.71 -21.15
C LEU A 10 43.35 -0.99 -21.08
N LEU A 11 42.85 -1.86 -21.96
CA LEU A 11 41.45 -2.31 -21.98
C LEU A 11 41.06 -3.07 -20.70
N LEU A 12 41.96 -3.90 -20.17
CA LEU A 12 41.75 -4.60 -18.90
C LEU A 12 41.71 -3.64 -17.70
N VAL A 13 42.55 -2.61 -17.68
CA VAL A 13 42.54 -1.59 -16.60
C VAL A 13 41.25 -0.77 -16.63
N VAL A 14 40.79 -0.36 -17.82
CA VAL A 14 39.49 0.33 -17.97
C VAL A 14 38.35 -0.59 -17.55
N PHE A 15 38.40 -1.89 -17.88
CA PHE A 15 37.41 -2.86 -17.43
C PHE A 15 37.37 -2.93 -15.90
N PHE A 16 38.53 -3.05 -15.22
CA PHE A 16 38.60 -3.07 -13.74
C PHE A 16 38.09 -1.80 -13.05
N ILE A 17 38.25 -0.62 -13.68
CA ILE A 17 37.72 0.65 -13.15
C ILE A 17 36.18 0.70 -13.26
N VAL A 18 35.59 0.08 -14.28
CA VAL A 18 34.13 0.07 -14.50
C VAL A 18 33.42 -0.92 -13.56
N ILE A 19 34.01 -2.07 -13.26
CA ILE A 19 33.47 -3.04 -12.27
C ILE A 19 33.72 -2.64 -10.81
N GLY A 20 34.68 -1.74 -10.57
CA GLY A 20 35.01 -1.21 -9.24
C GLY A 20 34.08 -0.10 -8.75
N GLY A 21 32.92 0.12 -9.39
CA GLY A 21 31.91 1.06 -8.93
C GLY A 21 31.58 0.80 -7.47
N CYS A 22 31.99 1.74 -6.59
CA CYS A 22 31.74 1.71 -5.15
C CYS A 22 30.27 1.38 -4.89
N LYS A 23 29.99 0.14 -4.52
CA LYS A 23 28.74 -0.18 -3.82
C LYS A 23 28.80 0.62 -2.52
N LYS A 24 27.95 1.66 -2.41
CA LYS A 24 27.73 2.33 -1.12
C LYS A 24 27.49 1.22 -0.07
N SER A 25 28.25 1.26 1.01
CA SER A 25 28.02 0.36 2.15
C SER A 25 26.56 0.50 2.57
N TYR A 26 25.88 -0.62 2.82
CA TYR A 26 24.52 -0.59 3.34
C TYR A 26 24.54 0.13 4.69
N GLU A 27 23.91 1.30 4.76
CA GLU A 27 23.65 2.00 6.02
C GLU A 27 22.31 1.50 6.54
N PRO A 28 22.21 1.06 7.81
CA PRO A 28 20.93 0.68 8.39
C PRO A 28 20.06 1.91 8.67
N PRO A 29 18.73 1.76 8.72
CA PRO A 29 17.83 2.85 9.10
C PRO A 29 18.12 3.33 10.53
N PRO A 30 17.70 4.57 10.89
CA PRO A 30 17.88 5.11 12.23
C PRO A 30 17.32 4.18 13.30
N HIS A 31 18.08 3.97 14.37
CA HIS A 31 17.69 3.10 15.49
C HIS A 31 16.37 3.59 16.10
N ASN A 32 15.44 2.67 16.37
CA ASN A 32 14.10 2.91 16.96
C ASN A 32 13.10 3.69 16.09
N LEU A 33 13.38 3.95 14.81
CA LEU A 33 12.45 4.70 13.95
C LEU A 33 11.08 4.02 13.87
N PHE A 34 11.05 2.71 13.65
CA PHE A 34 9.81 1.95 13.43
C PHE A 34 9.01 1.72 14.72
N GLU A 35 9.62 1.96 15.86
CA GLU A 35 9.08 1.81 17.21
C GLU A 35 8.49 3.14 17.71
N ASN A 36 8.81 4.26 17.04
CA ASN A 36 8.33 5.58 17.40
C ASN A 36 7.37 6.11 16.33
N GLU A 37 6.08 6.09 16.64
CA GLU A 37 5.01 6.56 15.75
C GLU A 37 5.18 8.02 15.29
N GLN A 38 5.75 8.90 16.13
CA GLN A 38 6.00 10.29 15.75
C GLN A 38 7.10 10.40 14.70
N LEU A 39 8.15 9.56 14.80
CA LEU A 39 9.20 9.50 13.79
C LEU A 39 8.68 8.91 12.48
N VAL A 40 7.87 7.85 12.55
CA VAL A 40 7.19 7.27 11.37
C VAL A 40 6.33 8.32 10.66
N LEU A 41 5.51 9.05 11.42
CA LEU A 41 4.67 10.12 10.87
C LEU A 41 5.50 11.24 10.24
N LYS A 42 6.57 11.67 10.93
CA LYS A 42 7.46 12.71 10.41
C LYS A 42 8.12 12.28 9.10
N THR A 43 8.70 11.09 9.05
CA THR A 43 9.31 10.55 7.83
C THR A 43 8.31 10.46 6.68
N ALA A 44 7.06 10.05 6.95
CA ALA A 44 6.03 10.03 5.94
C ALA A 44 5.67 11.43 5.41
N LYS A 45 5.53 12.41 6.31
CA LYS A 45 5.24 13.80 5.94
C LYS A 45 6.36 14.45 5.14
N ASP A 46 7.62 14.22 5.53
CA ASP A 46 8.80 14.75 4.84
C ASP A 46 8.87 14.27 3.37
N LEU A 47 8.32 13.08 3.07
CA LEU A 47 8.35 12.49 1.73
C LEU A 47 7.07 12.72 0.92
N VAL A 48 5.90 12.61 1.55
CA VAL A 48 4.60 12.63 0.86
C VAL A 48 3.92 14.00 0.95
N GLY A 49 4.24 14.80 1.98
CA GLY A 49 3.63 16.09 2.28
C GLY A 49 2.78 16.08 3.55
N GLU A 50 2.26 17.24 3.94
CA GLU A 50 1.58 17.43 5.24
C GLU A 50 0.19 16.75 5.35
N ASN A 51 -0.41 16.34 4.22
CA ASN A 51 -1.77 15.78 4.15
C ASN A 51 -1.85 14.29 4.52
N ILE A 52 -0.86 13.78 5.27
CA ILE A 52 -0.89 12.41 5.79
C ILE A 52 -1.90 12.30 6.94
N SER A 53 -2.86 11.40 6.79
CA SER A 53 -3.92 11.12 7.78
C SER A 53 -3.72 9.79 8.52
N PHE A 54 -2.86 8.91 7.99
CA PHE A 54 -2.57 7.60 8.57
C PHE A 54 -1.10 7.24 8.35
N THR A 55 -0.46 6.64 9.35
CA THR A 55 0.81 5.95 9.14
C THR A 55 0.88 4.65 9.93
N SER A 56 1.66 3.68 9.44
CA SER A 56 1.97 2.46 10.16
C SER A 56 3.33 1.91 9.74
N ALA A 57 4.10 1.41 10.70
CA ALA A 57 5.31 0.64 10.45
C ALA A 57 5.03 -0.87 10.52
N GLY A 58 5.67 -1.63 9.64
CA GLY A 58 5.37 -3.06 9.51
C GLY A 58 6.14 -3.75 8.40
N PHE A 59 5.87 -5.04 8.25
CA PHE A 59 6.49 -5.96 7.30
C PHE A 59 5.67 -6.02 6.01
N PHE A 60 5.58 -4.90 5.29
CA PHE A 60 4.68 -4.78 4.14
C PHE A 60 5.26 -5.29 2.82
N GLU A 61 6.57 -5.47 2.76
CA GLU A 61 7.29 -5.93 1.54
C GLU A 61 7.86 -7.33 1.69
N THR A 62 8.36 -7.62 2.89
CA THR A 62 8.99 -8.88 3.27
C THR A 62 8.69 -9.12 4.75
N ASP A 63 8.91 -10.35 5.22
CA ASP A 63 8.78 -10.76 6.62
C ASP A 63 9.97 -10.34 7.50
N THR A 64 11.04 -9.77 6.91
CA THR A 64 12.29 -9.45 7.60
C THR A 64 12.60 -7.97 7.65
N VAL A 65 12.17 -7.19 6.66
CA VAL A 65 12.46 -5.76 6.56
C VAL A 65 11.20 -4.95 6.83
N LYS A 66 11.27 -4.07 7.84
CA LYS A 66 10.22 -3.10 8.12
C LYS A 66 10.22 -1.97 7.10
N SER A 67 9.03 -1.52 6.75
CA SER A 67 8.74 -0.36 5.93
C SER A 67 7.60 0.44 6.55
N ILE A 68 7.36 1.63 6.01
CA ILE A 68 6.31 2.55 6.45
C ILE A 68 5.22 2.56 5.38
N VAL A 69 3.97 2.51 5.83
CA VAL A 69 2.82 2.84 5.00
C VAL A 69 2.26 4.16 5.46
N ALA A 70 2.00 5.05 4.51
CA ALA A 70 1.33 6.32 4.75
C ALA A 70 0.03 6.38 3.95
N GLY A 71 -1.03 6.91 4.55
CA GLY A 71 -2.30 7.19 3.90
C GLY A 71 -2.53 8.69 3.85
N ALA A 72 -2.86 9.22 2.67
CA ALA A 72 -3.14 10.64 2.45
C ALA A 72 -4.50 10.84 1.80
N GLU A 73 -5.23 11.87 2.25
CA GLU A 73 -6.45 12.31 1.60
C GLU A 73 -6.10 13.27 0.45
N VAL A 74 -6.72 13.05 -0.71
CA VAL A 74 -6.59 13.91 -1.89
C VAL A 74 -7.91 14.62 -2.07
N SER A 75 -7.88 15.94 -2.04
CA SER A 75 -9.04 16.82 -2.23
C SER A 75 -8.67 17.96 -3.19
N GLU A 76 -8.46 17.62 -4.45
CA GLU A 76 -8.23 18.60 -5.53
C GLU A 76 -9.51 18.77 -6.36
N LYS A 77 -9.62 19.86 -7.13
CA LYS A 77 -10.88 20.34 -7.75
C LYS A 77 -11.74 19.26 -8.44
N ASN A 78 -11.13 18.21 -8.99
CA ASN A 78 -11.82 17.09 -9.65
C ASN A 78 -11.37 15.70 -9.15
N GLU A 79 -10.52 15.62 -8.12
CA GLU A 79 -10.01 14.37 -7.57
C GLU A 79 -10.27 14.34 -6.07
N TRP A 80 -11.19 13.47 -5.65
CA TRP A 80 -11.45 13.20 -4.25
C TRP A 80 -11.24 11.73 -3.95
N GLY A 81 -10.42 11.43 -2.95
CA GLY A 81 -10.23 10.07 -2.48
C GLY A 81 -9.06 9.94 -1.53
N ILE A 82 -8.55 8.72 -1.42
CA ILE A 82 -7.38 8.40 -0.61
C ILE A 82 -6.31 7.73 -1.46
N LYS A 83 -5.05 7.92 -1.07
CA LYS A 83 -3.89 7.22 -1.62
C LYS A 83 -3.09 6.61 -0.49
N PHE A 84 -2.50 5.44 -0.75
CA PHE A 84 -1.55 4.80 0.13
C PHE A 84 -0.17 4.76 -0.51
N TYR A 85 0.85 4.98 0.30
CA TYR A 85 2.25 5.05 -0.09
C TYR A 85 3.03 4.02 0.69
N LEU A 86 3.88 3.26 0.00
CA LEU A 86 4.90 2.42 0.59
C LEU A 86 6.22 3.20 0.62
N ILE A 87 6.77 3.38 1.81
CA ILE A 87 8.02 4.07 2.06
C ILE A 87 9.03 3.06 2.62
N SER A 88 10.13 2.90 1.90
CA SER A 88 11.13 1.87 2.16
C SER A 88 12.50 2.50 2.38
N TRP A 89 13.31 1.88 3.24
CA TRP A 89 14.71 2.26 3.40
C TRP A 89 15.55 1.65 2.27
N MET A 90 16.09 2.49 1.39
CA MET A 90 16.89 2.07 0.24
C MET A 90 18.07 3.02 0.07
N GLU A 91 19.27 2.47 -0.14
CA GLU A 91 20.47 3.25 -0.46
C GLU A 91 20.86 4.30 0.61
N GLY A 92 20.50 4.06 1.88
CA GLY A 92 20.81 4.95 3.00
C GLY A 92 19.78 6.05 3.26
N GLU A 93 18.64 6.02 2.59
CA GLU A 93 17.56 6.99 2.81
C GLU A 93 16.17 6.37 2.63
N PHE A 94 15.13 7.04 3.14
CA PHE A 94 13.75 6.64 2.89
C PHE A 94 13.28 7.15 1.54
N LYS A 95 12.66 6.25 0.75
CA LYS A 95 12.10 6.58 -0.56
C LYS A 95 10.68 6.03 -0.68
N ILE A 96 9.83 6.75 -1.41
CA ILE A 96 8.53 6.23 -1.85
C ILE A 96 8.79 5.17 -2.92
N LYS A 97 8.51 3.91 -2.60
CA LYS A 97 8.69 2.77 -3.51
C LYS A 97 7.44 2.51 -4.35
N TYR A 98 6.27 2.76 -3.78
CA TYR A 98 4.99 2.57 -4.45
C TYR A 98 3.94 3.53 -3.93
N GLN A 99 2.99 3.85 -4.79
CA GLN A 99 1.79 4.61 -4.49
C GLN A 99 0.60 3.95 -5.19
N THR A 100 -0.53 3.83 -4.50
CA THR A 100 -1.77 3.37 -5.13
C THR A 100 -2.31 4.38 -6.14
N GLY A 101 -3.21 3.92 -7.01
CA GLY A 101 -4.16 4.83 -7.67
C GLY A 101 -5.03 5.58 -6.65
N LEU A 102 -5.80 6.55 -7.13
CA LEU A 102 -6.81 7.22 -6.31
C LEU A 102 -7.91 6.21 -5.96
N LEU A 103 -8.13 5.99 -4.67
CA LEU A 103 -9.15 5.07 -4.16
C LEU A 103 -10.34 5.84 -3.60
N ASN A 104 -11.54 5.27 -3.72
CA ASN A 104 -12.75 5.84 -3.12
C ASN A 104 -12.67 5.73 -1.59
N GLY A 105 -12.74 6.85 -0.90
CA GLY A 105 -12.72 6.88 0.56
C GLY A 105 -12.31 8.24 1.11
N SER A 106 -12.47 8.37 2.42
CA SER A 106 -11.99 9.50 3.23
C SER A 106 -11.37 8.95 4.51
N PHE A 107 -10.38 9.65 5.08
CA PHE A 107 -9.84 9.26 6.40
C PHE A 107 -10.74 9.72 7.56
N VAL A 108 -11.79 10.50 7.29
CA VAL A 108 -12.78 10.92 8.29
C VAL A 108 -13.62 9.72 8.74
N GLN A 109 -13.60 9.43 10.05
CA GLN A 109 -14.38 8.35 10.71
C GLN A 109 -14.17 6.93 10.15
N CYS A 110 -13.15 6.72 9.32
CA CYS A 110 -12.85 5.42 8.73
C CYS A 110 -12.31 4.40 9.75
N LEU A 111 -12.03 3.19 9.26
CA LEU A 111 -11.21 2.19 9.93
C LEU A 111 -10.02 1.89 9.02
N VAL A 112 -8.81 1.96 9.58
CA VAL A 112 -7.58 1.56 8.88
C VAL A 112 -6.79 0.67 9.82
N ASN A 113 -6.64 -0.59 9.42
CA ASN A 113 -5.96 -1.60 10.22
C ASN A 113 -4.85 -2.26 9.41
N LYS A 114 -3.77 -2.58 10.11
CA LYS A 114 -2.80 -3.56 9.64
C LYS A 114 -3.36 -4.96 9.84
N ILE A 115 -3.32 -5.79 8.80
CA ILE A 115 -3.81 -7.17 8.83
C ILE A 115 -2.76 -8.12 8.25
N LYS A 116 -2.79 -9.39 8.67
CA LYS A 116 -1.95 -10.44 8.12
C LYS A 116 -2.77 -11.70 7.92
N PHE A 117 -2.79 -12.18 6.69
CA PHE A 117 -3.42 -13.44 6.33
C PHE A 117 -2.41 -14.59 6.51
N SER A 118 -2.87 -15.78 6.86
CA SER A 118 -1.98 -16.92 7.14
C SER A 118 -1.22 -17.41 5.90
N ASN A 119 -1.75 -17.17 4.70
CA ASN A 119 -1.11 -17.50 3.42
C ASN A 119 -0.27 -16.35 2.84
N TYR A 120 -0.08 -15.25 3.58
CA TYR A 120 0.76 -14.12 3.19
C TYR A 120 1.97 -14.02 4.12
N ASP A 121 3.15 -13.85 3.52
CA ASP A 121 4.39 -13.61 4.26
C ASP A 121 4.56 -12.13 4.67
N ASN A 122 3.85 -11.22 4.00
CA ASN A 122 3.77 -9.80 4.34
C ASN A 122 2.49 -9.40 5.10
N GLU A 123 2.57 -8.26 5.77
CA GLU A 123 1.42 -7.51 6.29
C GLU A 123 0.74 -6.73 5.16
N LEU A 124 -0.56 -6.52 5.29
CA LEU A 124 -1.40 -5.75 4.37
C LEU A 124 -2.11 -4.64 5.13
N ILE A 125 -2.63 -3.65 4.40
CA ILE A 125 -3.52 -2.63 4.97
C ILE A 125 -4.96 -2.93 4.59
N TYR A 126 -5.84 -2.93 5.58
CA TYR A 126 -7.28 -2.93 5.39
C TYR A 126 -7.83 -1.54 5.69
N TYR A 127 -8.49 -0.96 4.70
CA TYR A 127 -9.24 0.28 4.81
C TYR A 127 -10.75 -0.01 4.70
N ASN A 128 -11.55 0.69 5.50
CA ASN A 128 -13.00 0.70 5.42
C ASN A 128 -13.52 2.12 5.73
N SER A 129 -14.25 2.72 4.78
CA SER A 129 -14.79 4.08 4.91
C SER A 129 -15.86 4.21 6.01
N LYS A 130 -16.36 3.08 6.51
CA LYS A 130 -17.62 2.98 7.23
C LYS A 130 -18.71 3.72 6.43
N ASN A 131 -19.64 4.36 7.12
CA ASN A 131 -20.76 5.07 6.51
C ASN A 131 -20.41 6.47 6.00
N TYR A 132 -19.12 6.86 5.95
CA TYR A 132 -18.72 8.22 5.62
C TYR A 132 -17.90 8.28 4.33
N PHE A 133 -18.58 8.63 3.22
CA PHE A 133 -17.93 9.13 2.01
C PHE A 133 -18.92 10.00 1.19
N LEU A 134 -18.49 11.22 0.82
CA LEU A 134 -19.18 12.13 -0.12
C LEU A 134 -20.69 12.35 0.09
N GLY A 135 -21.15 12.55 1.32
CA GLY A 135 -22.56 12.91 1.57
C GLY A 135 -23.55 11.79 1.26
N ASN A 136 -23.09 10.54 1.12
CA ASN A 136 -23.95 9.38 0.99
C ASN A 136 -24.75 9.18 2.29
N ALA A 137 -25.93 9.78 2.36
CA ALA A 137 -26.95 9.46 3.37
C ALA A 137 -27.49 8.02 3.23
N GLY A 138 -27.03 7.26 2.22
CA GLY A 138 -27.50 5.94 1.85
C GLY A 138 -26.77 4.75 2.49
N GLY A 139 -25.70 4.94 3.28
CA GLY A 139 -25.03 3.83 3.98
C GLY A 139 -24.05 3.01 3.13
N ASP A 140 -23.55 3.58 2.03
CA ASP A 140 -22.51 2.96 1.20
C ASP A 140 -21.19 2.85 1.96
N VAL A 141 -20.50 1.72 1.77
CA VAL A 141 -19.19 1.45 2.39
C VAL A 141 -18.18 1.02 1.33
N TYR A 142 -17.10 1.79 1.20
CA TYR A 142 -15.93 1.43 0.40
C TYR A 142 -14.90 0.75 1.29
N SER A 143 -14.41 -0.40 0.86
CA SER A 143 -13.38 -1.16 1.58
C SER A 143 -12.28 -1.60 0.64
N HIS A 144 -11.03 -1.54 1.12
CA HIS A 144 -9.85 -1.89 0.35
C HIS A 144 -8.91 -2.76 1.18
N VAL A 145 -8.41 -3.84 0.58
CA VAL A 145 -7.23 -4.57 1.07
C VAL A 145 -6.08 -4.26 0.13
N ILE A 146 -5.00 -3.72 0.69
CA ILE A 146 -3.87 -3.18 -0.06
C ILE A 146 -2.66 -4.07 0.21
N ASP A 147 -2.24 -4.78 -0.83
CA ASP A 147 -1.04 -5.62 -0.83
C ASP A 147 0.09 -4.84 -1.52
N LEU A 148 0.91 -4.19 -0.70
CA LEU A 148 2.01 -3.34 -1.17
C LEU A 148 3.20 -4.16 -1.69
N LYS A 149 3.31 -5.44 -1.31
CA LYS A 149 4.32 -6.34 -1.86
C LYS A 149 3.98 -6.72 -3.30
N LYS A 150 2.72 -7.08 -3.57
CA LYS A 150 2.24 -7.42 -4.93
C LYS A 150 1.80 -6.21 -5.75
N LEU A 151 1.81 -5.01 -5.15
CA LEU A 151 1.34 -3.76 -5.78
C LEU A 151 -0.12 -3.86 -6.24
N LYS A 152 -0.95 -4.59 -5.49
CA LYS A 152 -2.35 -4.86 -5.80
C LYS A 152 -3.28 -4.26 -4.76
N VAL A 153 -4.40 -3.72 -5.23
CA VAL A 153 -5.52 -3.28 -4.40
C VAL A 153 -6.73 -4.14 -4.73
N TYR A 154 -7.31 -4.73 -3.69
CA TYR A 154 -8.56 -5.49 -3.77
C TYR A 154 -9.66 -4.64 -3.14
N SER A 155 -10.76 -4.45 -3.84
CA SER A 155 -11.80 -3.52 -3.42
C SER A 155 -13.14 -4.22 -3.26
N ALA A 156 -13.90 -3.75 -2.28
CA ALA A 156 -15.28 -4.14 -2.07
C ALA A 156 -16.13 -2.89 -1.82
N HIS A 157 -17.31 -2.84 -2.41
CA HIS A 157 -18.28 -1.76 -2.24
C HIS A 157 -19.61 -2.35 -1.77
N LEU A 158 -20.01 -1.98 -0.55
CA LEU A 158 -21.34 -2.26 -0.04
C LEU A 158 -22.25 -1.11 -0.46
N ALA A 159 -23.37 -1.42 -1.12
CA ALA A 159 -24.40 -0.47 -1.49
C ALA A 159 -25.77 -0.87 -0.93
N VAL A 160 -26.56 0.10 -0.49
CA VAL A 160 -27.95 -0.11 -0.08
C VAL A 160 -28.85 -0.03 -1.31
N ILE A 161 -29.60 -1.09 -1.60
CA ILE A 161 -30.42 -1.19 -2.81
C ILE A 161 -31.85 -0.65 -2.54
N SER A 162 -32.56 -1.27 -1.59
CA SER A 162 -33.91 -0.89 -1.18
C SER A 162 -34.33 -1.65 0.08
N GLU A 163 -35.19 -1.05 0.92
CA GLU A 163 -35.85 -1.74 2.05
C GLU A 163 -34.89 -2.54 2.96
N GLY A 164 -33.70 -1.98 3.24
CA GLY A 164 -32.68 -2.63 4.09
C GLY A 164 -31.92 -3.78 3.43
N ARG A 165 -32.11 -4.03 2.12
CA ARG A 165 -31.30 -4.97 1.35
C ARG A 165 -30.00 -4.30 0.90
N VAL A 166 -28.90 -5.01 1.09
CA VAL A 166 -27.56 -4.59 0.68
C VAL A 166 -26.97 -5.52 -0.37
N SER A 167 -26.20 -4.94 -1.29
CA SER A 167 -25.33 -5.66 -2.21
C SER A 167 -23.87 -5.43 -1.87
N LEU A 168 -23.05 -6.46 -2.07
CA LEU A 168 -21.59 -6.34 -2.06
C LEU A 168 -21.07 -6.57 -3.48
N ASP A 169 -20.52 -5.52 -4.06
CA ASP A 169 -19.73 -5.56 -5.29
C ASP A 169 -18.27 -5.81 -4.93
N LEU A 170 -17.62 -6.77 -5.61
CA LEU A 170 -16.22 -7.12 -5.42
C LEU A 170 -15.41 -6.82 -6.69
N SER A 171 -14.18 -6.32 -6.54
CA SER A 171 -13.31 -6.09 -7.70
C SER A 171 -12.91 -7.42 -8.36
N GLN A 172 -12.85 -7.43 -9.70
CA GLN A 172 -12.62 -8.65 -10.49
C GLN A 172 -11.23 -9.25 -10.31
N ASN A 173 -10.26 -8.45 -9.86
CA ASN A 173 -8.90 -8.88 -9.61
C ASN A 173 -8.73 -9.66 -8.30
N ILE A 174 -9.82 -9.96 -7.57
CA ILE A 174 -9.81 -10.82 -6.38
C ILE A 174 -9.77 -12.28 -6.84
N ASP A 175 -8.55 -12.79 -7.00
CA ASP A 175 -8.23 -14.17 -7.33
C ASP A 175 -8.04 -15.06 -6.08
N ASP A 176 -7.60 -14.47 -4.96
CA ASP A 176 -7.39 -15.18 -3.69
C ASP A 176 -8.71 -15.42 -2.92
N PRO A 177 -9.11 -16.69 -2.68
CA PRO A 177 -10.31 -17.01 -1.91
C PRO A 177 -10.30 -16.46 -0.48
N MET A 178 -9.14 -16.31 0.15
CA MET A 178 -9.03 -15.75 1.50
C MET A 178 -9.41 -14.26 1.53
N ILE A 179 -9.01 -13.50 0.52
CA ILE A 179 -9.40 -12.08 0.37
C ILE A 179 -10.91 -11.98 0.10
N LYS A 180 -11.44 -12.80 -0.82
CA LYS A 180 -12.89 -12.87 -1.08
C LYS A 180 -13.66 -13.19 0.20
N ASN A 181 -13.24 -14.23 0.92
CA ASN A 181 -13.89 -14.65 2.16
C ASN A 181 -13.77 -13.60 3.27
N PHE A 182 -12.65 -12.88 3.36
CA PHE A 182 -12.47 -11.80 4.32
C PHE A 182 -13.52 -10.70 4.11
N PHE A 183 -13.67 -10.17 2.89
CA PHE A 183 -14.69 -9.16 2.61
C PHE A 183 -16.10 -9.68 2.89
N VAL A 184 -16.45 -10.86 2.34
CA VAL A 184 -17.79 -11.42 2.48
C VAL A 184 -18.14 -11.68 3.95
N SER A 185 -17.22 -12.25 4.72
CA SER A 185 -17.46 -12.59 6.13
C SER A 185 -17.53 -11.33 7.00
N TYR A 186 -16.70 -10.32 6.71
CA TYR A 186 -16.74 -9.04 7.40
C TYR A 186 -18.12 -8.39 7.27
N PHE A 187 -18.64 -8.25 6.05
CA PHE A 187 -19.95 -7.63 5.83
C PHE A 187 -21.12 -8.51 6.24
N ARG A 188 -21.04 -9.84 6.09
CA ARG A 188 -22.13 -10.74 6.52
C ARG A 188 -22.39 -10.74 8.03
N ARG A 189 -21.36 -10.46 8.84
CA ARG A 189 -21.53 -10.33 10.29
C ARG A 189 -22.56 -9.25 10.64
N ASP A 190 -22.48 -8.12 9.94
CA ASP A 190 -23.32 -6.95 10.20
C ASP A 190 -24.57 -6.93 9.30
N TYR A 191 -24.52 -7.64 8.15
CA TYR A 191 -25.62 -7.77 7.18
C TYR A 191 -25.86 -9.25 6.79
N PRO A 192 -26.59 -10.03 7.59
CA PRO A 192 -26.80 -11.47 7.34
C PRO A 192 -27.48 -11.80 6.00
N ASN A 193 -28.33 -10.89 5.49
CA ASN A 193 -29.07 -11.05 4.23
C ASN A 193 -28.34 -10.49 3.00
N LEU A 194 -27.02 -10.32 3.09
CA LEU A 194 -26.18 -9.76 2.04
C LEU A 194 -26.28 -10.54 0.72
N ARG A 195 -26.55 -9.84 -0.38
CA ARG A 195 -26.46 -10.38 -1.74
C ARG A 195 -25.09 -10.05 -2.33
N LEU A 196 -24.42 -11.06 -2.89
CA LEU A 196 -23.21 -10.85 -3.64
C LEU A 196 -23.57 -10.49 -5.07
N VAL A 197 -22.94 -9.46 -5.61
CA VAL A 197 -23.09 -9.05 -7.01
C VAL A 197 -21.75 -9.29 -7.68
N GLU A 198 -21.70 -10.27 -8.56
CA GLU A 198 -20.56 -10.48 -9.46
C GLU A 198 -20.83 -9.67 -10.72
N ARG A 199 -20.23 -8.48 -10.86
CA ARG A 199 -20.31 -7.72 -12.12
C ARG A 199 -19.31 -8.27 -13.14
N ALA A 200 -19.84 -8.71 -14.29
CA ALA A 200 -19.13 -8.70 -15.55
C ALA A 200 -19.09 -7.24 -16.07
N LEU A 201 -17.96 -6.57 -15.95
CA LEU A 201 -17.64 -5.30 -16.58
C LEU A 201 -16.16 -5.26 -16.95
#